data_AF-A0A822HGL7-F1
#
_entry.id   AF-A0A822HGL7-F1
#
_cell.length_a   1.000
_cell.length_b   1.000
_cell.length_c   1.000
_cell.angle_alpha   90.00
_cell.angle_beta   90.00
_cell.angle_gamma   90.00
#
_symmetry.space_group_name_H-M   'P 1'
#
loop_
_entity.id
_entity.type
_entity.pdbx_description
1 polymer ?
#
loop_
_entity_poly.entity_id
_entity_poly.type
_entity_poly.pdbx_seq_one_letter_code
_entity_poly.pdbx_strand_id
1 'polypeptide(L)'
;QFVVPPSMYKVIHVNNYTSMEEMHLLINHVQACTQFTIDTESERSNNQLALIQIQTIPPRLPSLVVLVELAHLPSNHLNTYVKIKEFFDLVFRSGNELYSWGEMEKELDPIQDYHLLIWPTTASLINIQLYFPDWYEWALAHCESCSPDHHRQHPDVINY
;
A
#
# COMPACT_ATOMS: atom_id res chain seq x y z
N GLN A 1 -15.51 -15.33 -3.68
CA GLN A 1 -14.19 -14.82 -3.26
C GLN A 1 -13.50 -14.27 -4.50
N PHE A 2 -13.26 -12.96 -4.57
CA PHE A 2 -12.49 -12.37 -5.66
C PHE A 2 -11.02 -12.70 -5.42
N VAL A 3 -10.41 -13.50 -6.29
CA VAL A 3 -8.99 -13.88 -6.18
C VAL A 3 -8.27 -13.21 -7.34
N VAL A 4 -7.38 -12.27 -7.04
CA VAL A 4 -6.50 -11.69 -8.06
C VAL A 4 -5.49 -12.77 -8.46
N PRO A 5 -5.39 -13.14 -9.76
CA PRO A 5 -4.43 -14.14 -10.18
C PRO A 5 -2.99 -13.73 -9.84
N PRO A 6 -2.13 -14.66 -9.37
CA PRO A 6 -0.73 -14.36 -9.09
C PRO A 6 0.06 -13.84 -10.30
N SER A 7 -0.44 -14.03 -11.53
CA SER A 7 0.15 -13.44 -12.74
C SER A 7 -0.08 -11.93 -12.87
N MET A 8 -1.02 -11.35 -12.10
CA MET A 8 -1.35 -9.93 -12.15
C MET A 8 -0.53 -9.08 -11.18
N TYR A 9 0.16 -9.70 -10.22
CA TYR A 9 1.01 -8.98 -9.28
C TYR A 9 2.27 -9.75 -8.91
N LYS A 10 3.32 -9.03 -8.54
CA LYS A 10 4.54 -9.60 -7.95
C LYS A 10 4.82 -8.93 -6.61
N VAL A 11 5.17 -9.75 -5.62
CA VAL A 11 5.59 -9.26 -4.30
C VAL A 11 7.12 -9.08 -4.29
N ILE A 12 7.59 -7.96 -3.76
CA ILE A 12 9.01 -7.65 -3.56
C ILE A 12 9.22 -7.24 -2.10
N HIS A 13 10.17 -7.90 -1.42
CA HIS A 13 10.58 -7.54 -0.07
C HIS A 13 11.80 -6.63 -0.12
N VAL A 14 11.72 -5.48 0.55
CA VAL A 14 12.79 -4.50 0.68
C VAL A 14 13.33 -4.54 2.12
N ASN A 15 14.55 -5.05 2.26
CA ASN A 15 15.28 -5.24 3.52
C ASN A 15 16.81 -5.27 3.26
N ASN A 16 17.59 -5.69 4.26
CA ASN A 16 19.05 -5.73 4.23
C ASN A 16 19.64 -6.74 3.24
N TYR A 17 18.84 -7.68 2.74
CA TYR A 17 19.26 -8.66 1.73
C TYR A 17 18.84 -8.25 0.31
N THR A 18 18.08 -7.17 0.15
CA THR A 18 17.65 -6.70 -1.18
C THR A 18 18.85 -6.32 -2.03
N SER A 19 18.94 -6.93 -3.20
CA SER A 19 20.03 -6.72 -4.13
C SER A 19 19.90 -5.38 -4.86
N MET A 20 21.03 -4.85 -5.35
CA MET A 20 21.01 -3.67 -6.21
C MET A 20 20.25 -3.89 -7.52
N GLU A 21 20.24 -5.13 -8.04
CA GLU A 21 19.47 -5.48 -9.23
C GLU A 21 17.96 -5.35 -8.97
N GLU A 22 17.47 -5.89 -7.85
CA GLU A 22 16.08 -5.74 -7.44
C GLU A 22 15.69 -4.27 -7.23
N MET A 23 16.57 -3.47 -6.61
CA MET A 23 16.32 -2.04 -6.46
C MET A 23 16.24 -1.31 -7.80
N HIS A 24 17.10 -1.64 -8.77
CA HIS A 24 17.02 -1.04 -10.11
C HIS A 24 15.73 -1.44 -10.85
N LEU A 25 15.32 -2.71 -10.76
CA LEU A 25 14.05 -3.17 -11.33
C LEU A 25 12.87 -2.42 -10.70
N LEU A 26 12.88 -2.26 -9.39
CA LEU A 26 11.84 -1.55 -8.66
C LEU A 26 11.77 -0.07 -9.05
N ILE A 27 12.91 0.61 -9.11
CA ILE A 27 13.01 2.03 -9.52
C ILE A 27 12.48 2.22 -10.94
N ASN A 28 12.92 1.37 -11.88
CA ASN A 28 12.47 1.45 -13.28
C ASN A 28 10.95 1.25 -13.40
N HIS A 29 10.37 0.37 -12.58
CA HIS A 29 8.93 0.14 -12.56
C HIS A 29 8.16 1.35 -12.02
N VAL A 30 8.56 1.89 -10.85
CA VAL A 30 7.82 3.01 -10.24
C VAL A 30 7.95 4.31 -11.01
N GLN A 31 9.01 4.50 -11.80
CA GLN A 31 9.15 5.67 -12.67
C GLN A 31 7.97 5.83 -13.64
N ALA A 32 7.40 4.72 -14.12
CA ALA A 32 6.26 4.69 -15.04
C ALA A 32 4.89 4.72 -14.33
N CYS A 33 4.86 4.68 -12.98
CA CYS A 33 3.64 4.69 -12.20
C CYS A 33 3.34 6.10 -11.66
N THR A 34 2.05 6.41 -11.55
CA THR A 34 1.55 7.67 -10.96
C THR A 34 0.54 7.43 -9.86
N GLN A 35 0.14 6.17 -9.61
CA GLN A 35 -0.89 5.80 -8.65
C GLN A 35 -0.40 4.65 -7.77
N PHE A 36 -0.61 4.77 -6.47
CA PHE A 36 -0.13 3.81 -5.48
C PHE A 36 -1.13 3.67 -4.34
N THR A 37 -1.30 2.46 -3.81
CA THR A 37 -1.92 2.29 -2.49
C THR A 37 -0.83 2.10 -1.44
N ILE A 38 -1.04 2.68 -0.27
CA ILE A 38 -0.13 2.57 0.86
C ILE A 38 -0.91 2.06 2.05
N ASP A 39 -0.31 1.11 2.75
CA ASP A 39 -0.81 0.53 3.98
C ASP A 39 0.36 0.32 4.94
N THR A 40 0.08 0.37 6.24
CA THR A 40 1.11 0.31 7.28
C THR A 40 0.76 -0.73 8.33
N GLU A 41 1.77 -1.45 8.80
CA GLU A 41 1.59 -2.44 9.87
C GLU A 41 2.54 -2.12 11.02
N SER A 42 1.98 -2.09 12.23
CA SER A 42 2.73 -1.86 13.47
C SER A 42 3.06 -3.17 14.17
N GLU A 43 4.19 -3.22 14.86
CA GLU A 43 4.53 -4.34 15.73
C GLU A 43 3.60 -4.37 16.94
N ARG A 44 3.00 -5.53 17.20
CA ARG A 44 2.01 -5.71 18.28
C ARG A 44 2.55 -5.40 19.69
N SER A 45 3.86 -5.53 19.90
CA SER A 45 4.49 -5.46 21.22
C SER A 45 4.67 -4.02 21.73
N ASN A 46 4.97 -3.09 20.83
CA ASN A 46 5.36 -1.71 21.14
C ASN A 46 4.64 -0.66 20.27
N ASN A 47 3.78 -1.10 19.35
CA ASN A 47 3.06 -0.26 18.40
C ASN A 47 3.98 0.61 17.52
N GLN A 48 5.22 0.17 17.29
CA GLN A 48 6.14 0.81 16.35
C GLN A 48 5.82 0.37 14.94
N LEU A 49 5.91 1.31 13.99
CA LEU A 49 5.76 1.00 12.57
C LEU A 49 6.83 -0.03 12.16
N ALA A 50 6.38 -1.19 11.67
CA ALA A 50 7.25 -2.32 11.36
C ALA A 50 7.37 -2.56 9.85
N LEU A 51 6.28 -2.35 9.13
CA LEU A 51 6.18 -2.64 7.71
C LEU A 51 5.39 -1.53 7.00
N ILE A 52 5.87 -1.16 5.82
CA ILE A 52 5.12 -0.32 4.88
C ILE A 52 4.86 -1.16 3.64
N GLN A 53 3.60 -1.31 3.29
CA GLN A 53 3.17 -1.95 2.06
C GLN A 53 2.83 -0.87 1.03
N ILE A 54 3.49 -0.92 -0.13
CA ILE A 54 3.23 -0.02 -1.25
C ILE A 54 2.83 -0.88 -2.45
N GLN A 55 1.59 -0.76 -2.91
CA GLN A 55 1.15 -1.38 -4.14
C GLN A 55 1.12 -0.36 -5.27
N THR A 56 1.74 -0.71 -6.39
CA THR A 56 1.71 0.11 -7.61
C THR A 56 0.43 -0.15 -8.39
N ILE A 57 -0.16 0.90 -8.96
CA ILE A 57 -1.30 0.81 -9.88
C ILE A 57 -0.78 1.25 -11.26
N PRO A 58 -0.11 0.36 -12.01
CA PRO A 58 0.47 0.72 -13.30
C PRO A 58 -0.61 0.77 -14.39
N PRO A 59 -0.39 1.54 -15.47
CA PRO A 59 -1.28 1.53 -16.63
C PRO A 59 -1.28 0.17 -17.36
N ARG A 60 -0.27 -0.66 -17.13
CA ARG A 60 -0.14 -2.02 -17.67
C ARG A 60 0.40 -2.96 -16.59
N LEU A 61 -0.20 -4.14 -16.50
CA LEU A 61 0.23 -5.20 -15.59
C LEU A 61 1.64 -5.73 -15.95
N PRO A 62 2.37 -6.32 -14.98
CA PRO A 62 1.93 -6.63 -13.60
C PRO A 62 2.03 -5.45 -12.63
N SER A 63 1.17 -5.46 -11.60
CA SER A 63 1.33 -4.62 -10.40
C SER A 63 2.46 -5.17 -9.53
N LEU A 64 3.17 -4.29 -8.82
CA LEU A 64 4.10 -4.67 -7.75
C LEU A 64 3.49 -4.35 -6.39
N VAL A 65 3.57 -5.31 -5.47
CA VAL A 65 3.35 -5.12 -4.03
C VAL A 65 4.72 -5.12 -3.37
N VAL A 66 5.11 -3.98 -2.82
CA VAL A 66 6.41 -3.76 -2.20
C VAL A 66 6.24 -3.76 -0.70
N LEU A 67 6.95 -4.64 -0.01
CA LEU A 67 6.92 -4.79 1.43
C LEU A 67 8.25 -4.27 2.00
N VAL A 68 8.23 -3.10 2.64
CA VAL A 68 9.42 -2.46 3.20
C VAL A 68 9.50 -2.74 4.69
N GLU A 69 10.45 -3.60 5.08
CA GLU A 69 10.63 -4.08 6.46
C GLU A 69 11.56 -3.13 7.23
N LEU A 70 10.99 -2.18 7.98
CA LEU A 70 11.72 -1.03 8.53
C LEU A 70 12.85 -1.43 9.49
N ALA A 71 12.60 -2.39 10.38
CA ALA A 71 13.59 -2.91 11.33
C ALA A 71 14.72 -3.71 10.65
N HIS A 72 14.56 -4.07 9.38
CA HIS A 72 15.50 -4.86 8.61
C HIS A 72 16.13 -4.08 7.46
N LEU A 73 16.02 -2.75 7.44
CA LEU A 73 16.66 -1.95 6.40
C LEU A 73 18.20 -2.01 6.49
N PRO A 74 18.89 -1.91 5.34
CA PRO A 74 20.34 -1.78 5.32
C PRO A 74 20.78 -0.49 6.02
N SER A 75 22.02 -0.46 6.51
CA SER A 75 22.58 0.74 7.14
C SER A 75 22.61 1.92 6.16
N ASN A 76 22.41 3.13 6.70
CA ASN A 76 22.21 4.34 5.89
C ASN A 76 23.39 4.77 4.99
N HIS A 77 24.59 4.26 5.25
CA HIS A 77 25.80 4.50 4.46
C HIS A 77 25.95 3.54 3.27
N LEU A 78 25.09 2.53 3.15
CA LEU A 78 25.14 1.56 2.05
C LEU A 78 24.40 2.10 0.82
N ASN A 79 24.94 1.82 -0.37
CA ASN A 79 24.34 2.22 -1.64
C ASN A 79 22.90 1.70 -1.82
N THR A 80 22.61 0.51 -1.31
CA THR A 80 21.24 -0.04 -1.32
C THR A 80 20.27 0.89 -0.60
N TYR A 81 20.66 1.46 0.54
CA TYR A 81 19.80 2.39 1.28
C TYR A 81 19.56 3.69 0.51
N VAL A 82 20.58 4.20 -0.19
CA VAL A 82 20.41 5.35 -1.11
C VAL A 82 19.37 5.05 -2.20
N LYS A 83 19.38 3.83 -2.74
CA LYS A 83 18.36 3.40 -3.71
C LYS A 83 16.98 3.22 -3.10
N ILE A 84 16.89 2.80 -1.85
CA ILE A 84 15.60 2.74 -1.12
C ILE A 84 15.05 4.16 -0.98
N LYS A 85 15.87 5.16 -0.62
CA LYS A 85 15.44 6.56 -0.61
C LYS A 85 14.99 7.05 -1.98
N GLU A 86 15.75 6.77 -3.04
CA GLU A 86 15.37 7.12 -4.41
C GLU A 86 14.01 6.51 -4.79
N PHE A 87 13.74 5.27 -4.38
CA PHE A 87 12.44 4.63 -4.56
C PHE A 87 11.32 5.40 -3.83
N PHE A 88 11.52 5.77 -2.56
CA PHE A 88 10.54 6.57 -1.82
C PHE A 88 10.35 7.95 -2.45
N ASP A 89 11.41 8.65 -2.86
CA ASP A 89 11.33 9.93 -3.55
C ASP A 89 10.50 9.84 -4.84
N LEU A 90 10.61 8.72 -5.57
CA LEU A 90 9.83 8.48 -6.79
C LEU A 90 8.36 8.16 -6.52
N VAL A 91 8.04 7.48 -5.41
CA VAL A 91 6.65 7.20 -4.99
C VAL A 91 5.98 8.47 -4.47
N PHE A 92 6.69 9.26 -3.68
CA PHE A 92 6.17 10.45 -2.98
C PHE A 92 6.42 11.78 -3.75
N ARG A 93 6.64 11.71 -5.07
CA ARG A 93 6.84 12.89 -5.91
C ARG A 93 5.53 13.58 -6.31
N SER A 94 5.65 14.84 -6.71
CA SER A 94 4.58 15.60 -7.31
C SER A 94 3.99 14.91 -8.55
N GLY A 95 2.67 14.97 -8.67
CA GLY A 95 1.90 14.32 -9.75
C GLY A 95 1.53 12.87 -9.47
N ASN A 96 2.05 12.26 -8.40
CA ASN A 96 1.58 10.95 -7.95
C ASN A 96 0.37 11.08 -7.01
N GLU A 97 -0.50 10.09 -7.04
CA GLU A 97 -1.65 9.91 -6.16
C GLU A 97 -1.42 8.70 -5.24
N LEU A 98 -1.52 8.91 -3.94
CA LEU A 98 -1.30 7.91 -2.90
C LEU A 98 -2.62 7.67 -2.14
N TYR A 99 -3.15 6.46 -2.26
CA TYR A 99 -4.40 6.05 -1.61
C TYR A 99 -4.10 5.30 -0.31
N SER A 100 -4.75 5.66 0.79
CA SER A 100 -4.66 4.95 2.07
C SER A 100 -6.01 4.83 2.76
N TRP A 101 -6.16 3.80 3.59
CA TRP A 101 -7.31 3.67 4.47
C TRP A 101 -7.10 4.46 5.77
N GLY A 102 -7.41 5.76 5.73
CA GLY A 102 -7.15 6.66 6.85
C GLY A 102 -6.24 7.82 6.44
N GLU A 103 -5.85 8.61 7.43
CA GLU A 103 -4.96 9.76 7.23
C GLU A 103 -3.49 9.31 7.17
N MET A 104 -2.93 9.30 5.96
CA MET A 104 -1.55 8.87 5.71
C MET A 104 -0.50 9.62 6.54
N GLU A 105 -0.73 10.91 6.84
CA GLU A 105 0.21 11.70 7.65
C GLU A 105 0.39 11.09 9.04
N LYS A 106 -0.68 10.55 9.63
CA LYS A 106 -0.64 9.90 10.95
C LYS A 106 0.00 8.53 10.89
N GLU A 107 -0.27 7.77 9.83
CA GLU A 107 0.31 6.43 9.65
C GLU A 107 1.82 6.46 9.39
N LEU A 108 2.29 7.47 8.66
CA LEU A 108 3.70 7.62 8.31
C LEU A 108 4.50 8.49 9.27
N ASP A 109 3.89 9.16 10.25
CA ASP A 109 4.63 9.96 11.24
C ASP A 109 5.84 9.23 11.87
N PRO A 110 5.72 7.93 12.25
CA PRO A 110 6.86 7.19 12.82
C PRO A 110 8.02 6.94 11.85
N ILE A 111 7.82 7.11 10.53
CA ILE A 111 8.87 6.84 9.53
C ILE A 111 9.94 7.94 9.49
N GLN A 112 9.70 9.10 10.11
CA GLN A 112 10.61 10.26 10.03
C GLN A 112 12.01 9.91 10.55
N ASP A 113 12.10 9.02 11.55
CA ASP A 113 13.38 8.53 12.11
C ASP A 113 14.23 7.77 11.10
N TYR A 114 13.60 7.18 10.07
CA TYR A 114 14.29 6.46 9.01
C TYR A 114 14.74 7.37 7.87
N HIS A 115 14.41 8.67 7.87
CA HIS A 115 14.78 9.62 6.82
C HIS A 115 14.52 9.11 5.38
N LEU A 116 13.49 8.29 5.18
CA LEU A 116 13.16 7.67 3.90
C LEU A 116 12.40 8.59 2.95
N LEU A 117 11.67 9.56 3.51
CA LEU A 117 10.92 10.56 2.77
C LEU A 117 11.02 11.93 3.45
N ILE A 118 10.83 12.97 2.65
CA ILE A 118 10.76 14.35 3.13
C ILE A 118 9.29 14.69 3.37
N TRP A 119 8.99 15.19 4.57
CA TRP A 119 7.66 15.69 4.91
C TRP A 119 7.65 17.23 4.99
N PRO A 120 6.59 17.92 4.53
CA PRO A 120 5.44 17.38 3.80
C PRO A 120 5.82 16.85 2.41
N THR A 121 5.19 15.75 1.99
CA THR A 121 5.34 15.23 0.64
C THR A 121 4.66 16.13 -0.39
N THR A 122 5.07 16.02 -1.65
CA THR A 122 4.46 16.74 -2.78
C THR A 122 3.46 15.87 -3.56
N ALA A 123 3.34 14.59 -3.21
CA ALA A 123 2.30 13.71 -3.75
C ALA A 123 0.92 14.08 -3.20
N SER A 124 -0.13 13.73 -3.95
CA SER A 124 -1.51 13.91 -3.52
C SER A 124 -1.92 12.74 -2.62
N LEU A 125 -2.37 13.04 -1.40
CA LEU A 125 -2.77 12.05 -0.41
C LEU A 125 -4.29 11.89 -0.39
N ILE A 126 -4.78 10.69 -0.63
CA ILE A 126 -6.21 10.39 -0.80
C ILE A 126 -6.63 9.39 0.26
N ASN A 127 -7.38 9.87 1.25
CA ASN A 127 -7.99 9.01 2.26
C ASN A 127 -9.25 8.33 1.68
N ILE A 128 -9.14 7.05 1.33
CA ILE A 128 -10.25 6.29 0.72
C ILE A 128 -11.37 5.97 1.72
N GLN A 129 -11.09 6.03 3.03
CA GLN A 129 -12.08 5.80 4.08
C GLN A 129 -13.26 6.79 3.99
N LEU A 130 -13.01 8.01 3.54
CA LEU A 130 -14.04 9.05 3.38
C LEU A 130 -15.08 8.70 2.30
N TYR A 131 -14.68 7.91 1.30
CA TYR A 131 -15.54 7.51 0.19
C TYR A 131 -16.23 6.16 0.43
N PHE A 132 -15.83 5.45 1.50
CA PHE A 132 -16.33 4.13 1.79
C PHE A 132 -17.85 4.07 2.03
N PRO A 133 -18.49 4.99 2.77
CA PRO A 133 -19.94 4.93 2.99
C PRO A 133 -20.72 4.96 1.67
N ASP A 134 -20.38 5.89 0.76
CA ASP A 134 -21.05 6.02 -0.53
C ASP A 134 -20.82 4.78 -1.42
N TRP A 135 -19.57 4.28 -1.44
CA TRP A 135 -19.26 3.04 -2.14
C TRP A 135 -20.04 1.85 -1.56
N TYR A 136 -20.16 1.77 -0.24
CA TYR A 136 -20.83 0.67 0.45
C TYR A 136 -22.34 0.68 0.17
N GLU A 137 -22.99 1.84 0.24
CA GLU A 137 -24.40 2.00 -0.16
C GLU A 137 -24.63 1.61 -1.62
N TRP A 138 -23.75 2.06 -2.52
CA TRP A 138 -23.79 1.63 -3.92
C TRP A 138 -23.62 0.12 -4.06
N ALA A 139 -22.65 -0.48 -3.38
CA ALA A 139 -22.37 -1.91 -3.44
C ALA A 139 -23.55 -2.75 -2.91
N LEU A 140 -24.21 -2.30 -1.82
CA LEU A 140 -25.41 -2.93 -1.28
C LEU A 140 -26.57 -2.93 -2.28
N ALA A 141 -26.82 -1.79 -2.93
CA ALA A 141 -27.89 -1.66 -3.93
C ALA A 141 -27.69 -2.59 -5.14
N HIS A 142 -26.45 -2.98 -5.43
CA HIS A 142 -26.08 -3.85 -6.55
C HIS A 142 -25.68 -5.27 -6.11
N CYS A 143 -25.84 -5.59 -4.83
CA CYS A 143 -25.51 -6.91 -4.30
C CYS A 143 -26.68 -7.87 -4.53
N GLU A 144 -26.54 -8.77 -5.50
CA GLU A 144 -27.55 -9.79 -5.82
C GLU A 144 -27.89 -10.69 -4.61
N SER A 145 -26.89 -10.99 -3.76
CA SER A 145 -27.06 -11.80 -2.55
C SER A 145 -27.61 -11.04 -1.34
N CYS A 146 -27.64 -9.71 -1.38
CA CYS A 146 -28.10 -8.86 -0.28
C CYS A 146 -29.57 -8.43 -0.46
N SER A 147 -30.23 -8.92 -1.51
CA SER A 147 -31.63 -8.59 -1.79
C SER A 147 -32.56 -9.20 -0.72
N PRO A 148 -33.60 -8.48 -0.25
CA PRO A 148 -34.51 -8.95 0.80
C PRO A 148 -35.17 -10.32 0.51
N ASP A 149 -35.25 -10.71 -0.76
CA ASP A 149 -35.85 -11.98 -1.17
C ASP A 149 -34.94 -13.20 -0.94
N HIS A 150 -33.62 -13.03 -0.77
CA HIS A 150 -32.70 -14.12 -0.42
C HIS A 150 -32.79 -14.51 1.07
N HIS A 151 -33.14 -13.58 1.96
CA HIS A 151 -33.36 -13.87 3.38
C HIS A 151 -34.61 -14.74 3.65
N ARG A 152 -35.52 -14.87 2.68
CA ARG A 152 -36.68 -15.76 2.79
C ARG A 152 -36.38 -17.22 2.42
N GLN A 153 -35.24 -17.50 1.81
CA GLN A 153 -34.89 -18.86 1.37
C GLN A 153 -33.93 -19.59 2.32
N HIS A 154 -33.22 -18.88 3.20
CA HIS A 154 -32.38 -19.49 4.25
C HIS A 154 -32.46 -18.68 5.56
N PRO A 155 -33.32 -19.08 6.53
CA PRO A 155 -33.51 -18.36 7.78
C PRO A 155 -32.44 -18.63 8.85
N ASP A 156 -31.43 -19.46 8.56
CA ASP A 156 -30.45 -19.83 9.56
C ASP A 156 -29.14 -19.06 9.39
N VAL A 157 -28.67 -18.54 10.53
CA VAL A 157 -27.44 -17.78 10.78
C VAL A 157 -27.60 -16.27 10.64
N ILE A 158 -28.00 -15.62 11.75
CA ILE A 158 -27.12 -14.72 12.52
C ILE A 158 -27.70 -14.66 13.94
N ASN A 159 -26.96 -15.22 14.91
CA ASN A 159 -26.97 -14.80 16.30
C ASN A 159 -25.52 -14.44 16.63
N TYR A 160 -25.26 -13.16 16.87
CA TYR A 160 -24.20 -12.66 17.74
C TYR A 160 -24.81 -11.53 18.58
#